data_AF-A0A416S3G6-F1
#
_entry.id   AF-A0A416S3G6-F1
#
_cell.length_a   1.000
_cell.length_b   1.000
_cell.length_c   1.000
_cell.angle_alpha   90.00
_cell.angle_beta   90.00
_cell.angle_gamma   90.00
#
_symmetry.space_group_name_H-M   'P 1'
#
loop_
_entity.id
_entity.type
_entity.pdbx_description
1 polymer ?
#
loop_
_entity_poly.entity_id
_entity_poly.type
_entity_poly.pdbx_seq_one_letter_code
_entity_poly.pdbx_strand_id
1 'polypeptide(L)'
;MKIKEIRNASGLTQEAFARKYNIPKRTLEGWEAGKRNPPGYVLELLERVVKEDTEKTEKEKTEMYYNTIILKHGVGSYTKKQFDNFVEGDCVCGENANPEELKRWSSDQYGLAKAELNKYKCSYKKSGGYVFADEYALEYCNTDEDGEFLDGSDLDLAEKEA
;
A
#
# COMPACT_ATOMS: atom_id res chain seq x y z
N MET A 1 -13.32 -8.30 -11.70
CA MET A 1 -13.41 -6.83 -11.79
C MET A 1 -14.14 -6.39 -13.05
N LYS A 2 -14.75 -5.19 -13.03
CA LYS A 2 -15.14 -4.44 -14.23
C LYS A 2 -13.97 -3.59 -14.73
N ILE A 3 -13.90 -3.32 -16.02
CA ILE A 3 -12.82 -2.49 -16.62
C ILE A 3 -12.63 -1.12 -15.95
N LYS A 4 -13.71 -0.53 -15.45
CA LYS A 4 -13.68 0.77 -14.76
C LYS A 4 -12.91 0.70 -13.44
N GLU A 5 -13.01 -0.43 -12.73
CA GLU A 5 -12.31 -0.66 -11.46
C GLU A 5 -10.80 -0.81 -11.73
N ILE A 6 -10.43 -1.58 -12.75
CA ILE A 6 -9.06 -1.74 -13.21
C ILE A 6 -8.44 -0.38 -13.57
N ARG A 7 -9.16 0.46 -14.35
CA ARG A 7 -8.66 1.81 -14.66
C ARG A 7 -8.51 2.66 -13.40
N ASN A 8 -9.50 2.65 -12.51
CA ASN A 8 -9.43 3.45 -11.29
C ASN A 8 -8.25 3.06 -10.41
N ALA A 9 -7.92 1.76 -10.31
CA ALA A 9 -6.75 1.27 -9.57
C ALA A 9 -5.43 1.84 -10.12
N SER A 10 -5.34 2.10 -11.43
CA SER A 10 -4.15 2.73 -12.04
C SER A 10 -3.99 4.23 -11.73
N GLY A 11 -5.01 4.90 -11.17
CA GLY A 11 -5.03 6.36 -11.01
C GLY A 11 -5.12 7.17 -12.31
N LEU A 12 -5.20 6.51 -13.47
CA LEU A 12 -5.20 7.17 -14.77
C LEU A 12 -6.58 7.67 -15.18
N THR A 13 -6.59 8.81 -15.88
CA THR A 13 -7.77 9.26 -16.62
C THR A 13 -8.10 8.27 -17.74
N GLN A 14 -9.36 8.27 -18.19
CA GLN A 14 -9.80 7.38 -19.29
C GLN A 14 -8.94 7.53 -20.55
N GLU A 15 -8.55 8.76 -20.89
CA GLU A 15 -7.70 9.03 -22.05
C GLU A 15 -6.25 8.55 -21.86
N ALA A 16 -5.68 8.76 -20.67
CA ALA A 16 -4.33 8.29 -20.37
C ALA A 16 -4.26 6.75 -20.37
N PHE A 17 -5.27 6.09 -19.79
CA PHE A 17 -5.38 4.63 -19.79
C PHE A 17 -5.50 4.07 -21.22
N ALA A 18 -6.38 4.66 -22.03
CA ALA A 18 -6.57 4.30 -23.43
C ALA A 18 -5.25 4.42 -24.23
N ARG A 19 -4.51 5.52 -24.05
CA ARG A 19 -3.19 5.70 -24.68
C ARG A 19 -2.17 4.68 -24.19
N LYS A 20 -2.07 4.50 -22.87
CA LYS A 20 -1.05 3.63 -22.25
C LYS A 20 -1.17 2.18 -22.68
N TYR A 21 -2.40 1.63 -22.65
CA TYR A 21 -2.65 0.23 -23.02
C TYR A 21 -3.05 0.05 -24.48
N ASN A 22 -2.90 1.10 -25.30
CA ASN A 22 -3.22 1.11 -26.72
C ASN A 22 -4.66 0.63 -27.05
N ILE A 23 -5.62 1.08 -26.24
CA ILE A 23 -7.04 0.80 -26.42
C ILE A 23 -7.71 2.03 -27.03
N PRO A 24 -8.47 1.92 -28.13
CA PRO A 24 -9.22 3.06 -28.65
C PRO A 24 -10.15 3.63 -27.58
N LYS A 25 -10.07 4.94 -27.31
CA LYS A 25 -10.86 5.62 -26.26
C LYS A 25 -12.36 5.29 -26.35
N ARG A 26 -12.92 5.28 -27.56
CA ARG A 26 -14.32 4.92 -27.82
C ARG A 26 -14.67 3.47 -27.44
N THR A 27 -13.72 2.55 -27.57
CA THR A 27 -13.88 1.16 -27.13
C THR A 27 -13.92 1.07 -25.62
N LEU A 28 -12.98 1.76 -24.94
CA LEU A 28 -12.93 1.83 -23.48
C LEU A 28 -14.21 2.48 -22.90
N GLU A 29 -14.68 3.58 -23.49
CA GLU A 29 -15.97 4.22 -23.14
C GLU A 29 -17.15 3.25 -23.30
N GLY A 30 -17.18 2.48 -24.39
CA GLY A 30 -18.20 1.47 -24.63
C GLY A 30 -18.20 0.35 -23.58
N TRP A 31 -17.02 -0.06 -23.13
CA TRP A 31 -16.86 -1.04 -22.06
C TRP A 31 -17.26 -0.50 -20.69
N GLU A 32 -16.81 0.70 -20.33
CA GLU A 32 -17.16 1.31 -19.04
C GLU A 32 -18.65 1.67 -18.94
N ALA A 33 -19.30 2.03 -20.06
CA ALA A 33 -20.73 2.30 -20.14
C ALA A 33 -21.61 1.04 -20.24
N GLY A 34 -21.01 -0.17 -20.32
CA GLY A 34 -21.74 -1.43 -20.46
C GLY A 34 -22.44 -1.62 -21.81
N LYS A 35 -22.12 -0.80 -22.83
CA LYS A 35 -22.65 -0.94 -24.19
C LYS A 35 -22.06 -2.17 -24.90
N ARG A 36 -20.85 -2.56 -24.51
CA ARG A 36 -20.13 -3.76 -24.94
C ARG A 36 -19.39 -4.32 -23.75
N ASN A 37 -19.17 -5.62 -23.70
CA ASN A 37 -18.33 -6.24 -22.69
C ASN A 37 -16.96 -6.59 -23.30
N PRO A 38 -15.84 -6.24 -22.64
CA PRO A 38 -14.53 -6.74 -23.03
C PRO A 38 -14.52 -8.27 -22.91
N PRO A 39 -13.76 -8.99 -23.77
CA PRO A 39 -13.53 -10.41 -23.58
C PRO A 39 -12.89 -10.68 -22.21
N GLY A 40 -13.24 -11.81 -21.58
CA GLY A 40 -12.76 -12.16 -20.24
C GLY A 40 -11.24 -12.13 -20.11
N TYR A 41 -10.53 -12.72 -21.06
CA TYR A 41 -9.07 -12.71 -21.09
C TYR A 41 -8.45 -11.30 -21.17
N VAL A 42 -9.14 -10.34 -21.80
CA VAL A 42 -8.65 -8.95 -21.88
C VAL A 42 -8.74 -8.28 -20.51
N LEU A 43 -9.81 -8.55 -19.74
CA LEU A 43 -9.92 -8.05 -18.37
C LEU A 43 -8.82 -8.61 -17.47
N GLU A 44 -8.60 -9.92 -17.51
CA GLU A 44 -7.57 -10.59 -16.72
C GLU A 44 -6.15 -10.08 -17.05
N LEU A 45 -5.85 -9.91 -18.35
CA LEU A 45 -4.57 -9.35 -18.77
C LEU A 45 -4.41 -7.89 -18.34
N LEU A 46 -5.45 -7.06 -18.49
CA LEU A 46 -5.37 -5.66 -18.08
C LEU A 46 -5.24 -5.51 -16.57
N GLU A 47 -5.96 -6.32 -15.79
CA GLU A 47 -5.86 -6.33 -14.33
C GLU A 47 -4.43 -6.63 -13.88
N ARG A 48 -3.83 -7.69 -14.45
CA ARG A 48 -2.45 -8.08 -14.15
C ARG A 48 -1.44 -6.99 -14.55
N VAL A 49 -1.51 -6.51 -15.80
CA VAL A 49 -0.55 -5.52 -16.31
C VAL A 49 -0.66 -4.19 -15.58
N VAL A 50 -1.88 -3.77 -15.23
CA VAL A 50 -2.09 -2.55 -14.45
C VAL A 50 -1.46 -2.67 -13.07
N LYS A 51 -1.63 -3.82 -12.40
CA LYS A 51 -1.02 -4.08 -11.10
C LYS A 51 0.52 -4.05 -11.18
N GLU A 52 1.10 -4.74 -12.16
CA GLU A 52 2.54 -4.75 -12.40
C GLU A 52 3.08 -3.31 -12.65
N ASP A 53 2.36 -2.52 -13.43
CA ASP A 53 2.74 -1.13 -13.73
C ASP A 53 2.63 -0.20 -12.51
N THR A 54 1.61 -0.38 -11.65
CA THR A 54 1.47 0.42 -10.43
C THR A 54 2.57 0.09 -9.44
N GLU A 55 2.85 -1.20 -9.20
CA GLU A 55 3.91 -1.64 -8.30
C GLU A 55 5.29 -1.16 -8.78
N LYS A 56 5.54 -1.20 -10.09
CA LYS A 56 6.78 -0.66 -10.66
C LYS A 56 6.92 0.84 -10.43
N THR A 57 5.82 1.59 -10.60
CA THR A 57 5.82 3.05 -10.36
C THR A 57 6.06 3.38 -8.89
N GLU A 58 5.46 2.62 -7.97
CA GLU A 58 5.68 2.76 -6.53
C GLU A 58 7.13 2.47 -6.16
N LYS A 59 7.67 1.35 -6.64
CA LYS A 59 9.08 0.99 -6.47
C LYS A 59 10.02 2.08 -6.95
N GLU A 60 9.84 2.57 -8.18
CA GLU A 60 10.68 3.63 -8.77
C GLU A 60 10.60 4.93 -7.96
N LYS A 61 9.42 5.28 -7.42
CA LYS A 61 9.27 6.44 -6.52
C LYS A 61 10.01 6.21 -5.21
N THR A 62 9.85 5.05 -4.57
CA THR A 62 10.52 4.75 -3.31
C THR A 62 12.04 4.83 -3.47
N GLU A 63 12.60 4.22 -4.53
CA GLU A 63 14.04 4.32 -4.83
C GLU A 63 14.50 5.75 -5.13
N MET A 64 13.64 6.59 -5.70
CA MET A 64 13.98 7.97 -6.05
C MET A 64 13.92 8.94 -4.86
N TYR A 65 13.02 8.72 -3.91
CA TYR A 65 12.78 9.65 -2.78
C TYR A 65 13.37 9.18 -1.46
N TYR A 66 13.54 7.88 -1.27
CA TYR A 66 13.95 7.28 -0.02
C TYR A 66 15.18 6.39 -0.22
N ASN A 67 16.08 6.37 0.77
CA ASN A 67 17.23 5.49 0.77
C ASN A 67 17.04 4.23 1.64
N THR A 68 16.07 4.25 2.55
CA THR A 68 15.89 3.21 3.58
C THR A 68 14.44 2.77 3.69
N ILE A 69 14.26 1.47 3.94
CA ILE A 69 12.97 0.83 4.20
C ILE A 69 13.07 0.08 5.52
N ILE A 70 12.13 0.31 6.43
CA ILE A 70 12.13 -0.28 7.77
C ILE A 70 10.81 -1.01 8.00
N LEU A 71 10.87 -2.30 8.35
CA LEU A 71 9.72 -3.02 8.88
C LEU A 71 9.61 -2.77 10.37
N LYS A 72 8.49 -2.17 10.77
CA LYS A 72 8.17 -1.84 12.15
C LYS A 72 6.98 -2.64 12.65
N HIS A 73 7.01 -2.98 13.94
CA HIS A 73 5.92 -3.63 14.65
C HIS A 73 5.50 -2.78 15.84
N GLY A 74 4.22 -2.44 15.89
CA GLY A 74 3.63 -1.63 16.94
C GLY A 74 2.49 -2.39 17.62
N VAL A 75 2.46 -2.35 18.95
CA VAL A 75 1.34 -2.87 19.74
C VAL A 75 0.77 -1.78 20.65
N GLY A 76 -0.55 -1.75 20.78
CA GLY A 76 -1.23 -0.74 21.57
C GLY A 76 -2.49 -1.27 22.23
N SER A 77 -2.85 -0.68 23.37
CA SER A 77 -4.12 -0.95 24.05
C SER A 77 -4.88 0.34 24.25
N TYR A 78 -6.08 0.41 23.69
CA TYR A 78 -6.88 1.62 23.64
C TYR A 78 -8.21 1.37 24.32
N THR A 79 -8.66 2.32 25.14
CA THR A 79 -10.07 2.35 25.54
C THR A 79 -10.94 2.57 24.31
N LYS A 80 -12.23 2.18 24.35
CA LYS A 80 -13.17 2.47 23.25
C LYS A 80 -13.13 3.94 22.79
N LYS A 81 -13.11 4.88 23.74
CA LYS A 81 -13.08 6.32 23.46
C LYS A 81 -11.78 6.77 22.77
N GLN A 82 -10.64 6.17 23.13
CA GLN A 82 -9.38 6.44 22.41
C GLN A 82 -9.42 5.84 21.02
N PHE A 83 -9.96 4.63 20.89
CA PHE A 83 -10.06 3.93 19.61
C PHE A 83 -11.00 4.63 18.61
N ASP A 84 -11.99 5.41 19.08
CA ASP A 84 -12.86 6.20 18.19
C ASP A 84 -12.09 7.25 17.35
N ASN A 85 -10.91 7.69 17.81
CA ASN A 85 -10.03 8.60 17.07
C ASN A 85 -8.77 7.91 16.54
N PHE A 86 -8.68 6.59 16.66
CA PHE A 86 -7.51 5.83 16.23
C PHE A 86 -7.46 5.75 14.70
N VAL A 87 -6.30 6.06 14.14
CA VAL A 87 -6.00 5.89 12.72
C VAL A 87 -5.09 4.67 12.57
N GLU A 88 -5.33 3.86 11.54
CA GLU A 88 -4.50 2.69 11.27
C GLU A 88 -3.06 3.12 10.99
N GLY A 89 -2.11 2.45 11.65
CA GLY A 89 -0.70 2.83 11.68
C GLY A 89 -0.30 3.67 12.89
N ASP A 90 -1.24 4.13 13.72
CA ASP A 90 -0.94 4.92 14.91
C ASP A 90 -0.03 4.18 15.91
N CYS A 91 -0.02 2.84 15.93
CA CYS A 91 0.91 2.09 16.78
C CYS A 91 2.34 2.04 16.24
N VAL A 92 2.52 2.31 14.94
CA VAL A 92 3.81 2.20 14.25
C VAL A 92 4.45 3.57 14.04
N CYS A 93 3.69 4.56 13.56
CA CYS A 93 4.22 5.87 13.19
C CYS A 93 3.45 7.05 13.84
N GLY A 94 2.58 6.77 14.80
CA GLY A 94 1.89 7.82 15.56
C GLY A 94 2.84 8.60 16.49
N GLU A 95 2.45 9.80 16.91
CA GLU A 95 3.28 10.70 17.75
C GLU A 95 3.78 10.06 19.06
N ASN A 96 3.05 9.07 19.58
CA ASN A 96 3.41 8.35 20.81
C ASN A 96 3.70 6.86 20.54
N ALA A 97 3.92 6.49 19.28
CA ALA A 97 4.30 5.15 18.91
C ALA A 97 5.71 4.85 19.41
N ASN A 98 5.91 3.63 19.91
CA ASN A 98 7.23 3.10 20.22
C ASN A 98 7.38 1.73 19.56
N PRO A 99 7.41 1.68 18.22
CA PRO A 99 7.48 0.44 17.48
C PRO A 99 8.83 -0.25 17.66
N GLU A 100 8.83 -1.57 17.57
CA GLU A 100 10.04 -2.36 17.40
C GLU A 100 10.45 -2.37 15.92
N GLU A 101 11.72 -2.06 15.64
CA GLU A 101 12.30 -2.28 14.32
C GLU A 101 12.64 -3.77 14.16
N LEU A 102 11.94 -4.45 13.26
CA LEU A 102 12.16 -5.86 13.00
C LEU A 102 13.26 -6.10 11.97
N LYS A 103 13.30 -5.27 10.94
CA LYS A 103 14.22 -5.44 9.81
C LYS A 103 14.37 -4.16 9.01
N ARG A 104 15.53 -4.01 8.39
CA ARG A 104 15.90 -2.86 7.56
C ARG A 104 16.44 -3.31 6.21
N TRP A 105 16.16 -2.50 5.20
CA TRP A 105 16.65 -2.66 3.84
C TRP A 105 17.05 -1.32 3.24
N SER A 106 17.87 -1.37 2.19
CA SER A 106 18.05 -0.25 1.27
C SER A 106 16.86 -0.14 0.31
N SER A 107 16.66 1.03 -0.29
CA SER A 107 15.50 1.29 -1.15
C SER A 107 15.41 0.41 -2.40
N ASP A 108 16.54 -0.03 -2.96
CA ASP A 108 16.62 -0.96 -4.10
C ASP A 108 16.08 -2.37 -3.78
N GLN A 109 15.99 -2.71 -2.49
CA GLN A 109 15.46 -3.97 -1.98
C GLN A 109 13.95 -3.91 -1.70
N TYR A 110 13.23 -2.91 -2.23
CA TYR A 110 11.77 -2.73 -2.08
C TYR A 110 10.96 -4.02 -2.23
N GLY A 111 11.26 -4.83 -3.26
CA GLY A 111 10.54 -6.09 -3.50
C GLY A 111 10.72 -7.11 -2.36
N LEU A 112 11.90 -7.16 -1.74
CA LEU A 112 12.16 -8.03 -0.58
C LEU A 112 11.41 -7.52 0.66
N ALA A 113 11.38 -6.21 0.87
CA ALA A 113 10.65 -5.59 1.97
C ALA A 113 9.15 -5.87 1.88
N LYS A 114 8.52 -5.66 0.70
CA LYS A 114 7.09 -5.95 0.48
C LYS A 114 6.76 -7.43 0.64
N ALA A 115 7.63 -8.32 0.15
CA ALA A 115 7.46 -9.76 0.34
C ALA A 115 7.58 -10.18 1.82
N GLU A 116 8.41 -9.50 2.60
CA GLU A 116 8.49 -9.71 4.05
C GLU A 116 7.22 -9.21 4.76
N LEU A 117 6.75 -7.99 4.45
CA LEU A 117 5.51 -7.42 5.01
C LEU A 117 4.29 -8.34 4.81
N ASN A 118 4.16 -8.96 3.64
CA ASN A 118 3.06 -9.87 3.31
C ASN A 118 2.99 -11.14 4.19
N LYS A 119 4.02 -11.42 5.00
CA LYS A 119 4.00 -12.52 5.98
C LYS A 119 3.27 -12.13 7.27
N TYR A 120 3.06 -10.84 7.50
CA TYR A 120 2.45 -10.29 8.70
C TYR A 120 1.03 -9.82 8.42
N LYS A 121 0.25 -9.65 9.48
CA LYS A 121 -1.11 -9.11 9.40
C LYS A 121 -1.40 -8.20 10.59
N CYS A 122 -2.14 -7.12 10.36
CA CYS A 122 -2.61 -6.24 11.42
C CYS A 122 -3.89 -6.78 12.07
N SER A 123 -4.03 -6.68 13.38
CA SER A 123 -5.22 -7.15 14.10
C SER A 123 -5.71 -6.15 15.15
N TYR A 124 -7.04 -6.11 15.35
CA TYR A 124 -7.70 -5.21 16.30
C TYR A 124 -8.72 -5.98 17.13
N LYS A 125 -8.29 -6.44 18.32
CA LYS A 125 -9.07 -7.38 19.14
C LYS A 125 -9.75 -6.64 20.29
N LYS A 126 -11.07 -6.80 20.41
CA LYS A 126 -11.87 -6.17 21.48
C LYS A 126 -11.98 -7.11 22.68
N SER A 127 -11.49 -6.68 23.84
CA SER A 127 -11.60 -7.46 25.07
C SER A 127 -11.64 -6.54 26.30
N GLY A 128 -12.48 -6.86 27.29
CA GLY A 128 -12.51 -6.15 28.57
C GLY A 128 -12.81 -4.65 28.49
N GLY A 129 -13.48 -4.16 27.43
CA GLY A 129 -13.71 -2.72 27.22
C GLY A 129 -12.57 -1.97 26.53
N TYR A 130 -11.51 -2.69 26.16
CA TYR A 130 -10.36 -2.20 25.40
C TYR A 130 -10.35 -2.77 23.98
N VAL A 131 -9.57 -2.12 23.13
CA VAL A 131 -9.16 -2.60 21.80
C VAL A 131 -7.65 -2.76 21.83
N PHE A 132 -7.17 -3.95 21.52
CA PHE A 132 -5.77 -4.28 21.40
C PHE A 132 -5.42 -4.24 19.91
N ALA A 133 -4.59 -3.28 19.52
CA ALA A 133 -4.06 -3.13 18.18
C ALA A 133 -2.68 -3.80 18.10
N ASP A 134 -2.47 -4.53 17.01
CA ASP A 134 -1.21 -5.18 16.65
C ASP A 134 -0.98 -4.85 15.17
N GLU A 135 -0.01 -3.99 14.88
CA GLU A 135 0.20 -3.40 13.57
C GLU A 135 1.62 -3.64 13.05
N TYR A 136 1.71 -4.00 11.77
CA TYR A 136 2.97 -4.15 11.05
C TYR A 136 2.95 -3.22 9.84
N ALA A 137 4.04 -2.51 9.61
CA ALA A 137 4.14 -1.62 8.47
C ALA A 137 5.58 -1.49 7.95
N LEU A 138 5.70 -1.22 6.65
CA LEU A 138 6.92 -0.68 6.08
C LEU A 138 6.88 0.83 6.14
N GLU A 139 7.90 1.42 6.76
CA GLU A 139 8.18 2.85 6.70
C GLU A 139 9.26 3.10 5.65
N TYR A 140 9.02 4.09 4.80
CA TYR A 140 9.96 4.58 3.81
C TYR A 140 10.53 5.93 4.28
N CYS A 141 11.84 5.96 4.52
CA CYS A 141 12.51 7.13 5.07
C CYS A 141 13.93 7.30 4.50
N ASN A 142 14.51 8.47 4.73
CA ASN A 142 15.91 8.76 4.53
C ASN A 142 16.63 8.72 5.87
N THR A 143 17.73 7.97 5.92
CA THR A 143 18.65 7.98 7.04
C THR A 143 20.03 8.48 6.61
N ASP A 144 20.82 8.98 7.55
CA ASP A 144 22.21 9.33 7.30
C ASP A 144 23.13 8.10 7.27
N GLU A 145 24.45 8.34 7.20
CA GLU A 145 25.47 7.29 7.17
C GLU A 145 25.56 6.47 8.47
N ASP A 146 25.12 7.05 9.59
CA ASP A 146 25.06 6.41 10.90
C ASP A 146 23.73 5.64 11.09
N GLY A 147 22.80 5.75 10.14
CA GLY A 147 21.49 5.13 10.17
C GLY A 147 20.45 5.91 10.96
N GLU A 148 20.78 7.14 11.37
CA GLU A 148 19.88 8.05 12.06
C GLU A 148 18.86 8.64 11.10
N PHE A 149 17.64 8.80 11.57
CA PHE A 149 16.53 9.31 10.78
C PHE A 149 16.76 10.78 10.38
N LEU A 150 16.61 11.09 9.08
CA LEU A 150 16.66 12.45 8.53
C LEU A 150 15.26 12.96 8.20
N ASP A 151 14.59 12.29 7.27
CA ASP A 151 13.23 12.65 6.82
C ASP A 151 12.49 11.45 6.21
N GLY A 152 11.23 11.67 5.82
CA GLY A 152 10.38 10.67 5.17
C GLY A 152 9.40 9.98 6.13
N SER A 153 8.20 9.68 5.63
CA SER A 153 7.12 9.13 6.46
C SER A 153 6.04 8.42 5.64
N ASP A 154 6.37 7.94 4.44
CA ASP A 154 5.41 7.13 3.70
C ASP A 154 5.34 5.74 4.36
N LEU A 155 4.13 5.20 4.45
CA LEU A 155 3.85 3.98 5.18
C LEU A 155 3.00 3.03 4.36
N ASP A 156 3.42 1.76 4.30
CA ASP A 156 2.62 0.66 3.81
C ASP A 156 2.26 -0.30 4.96
N LEU A 157 0.98 -0.33 5.34
CA LEU A 157 0.47 -1.25 6.35
C LEU A 157 0.30 -2.67 5.80
N ALA A 158 0.54 -3.67 6.66
CA ALA A 158 0.20 -5.05 6.37
C ALA A 158 -1.33 -5.23 6.24
N GLU A 159 -1.74 -6.29 5.52
CA GLU A 159 -3.15 -6.64 5.40
C GLU A 159 -3.77 -6.95 6.76
N LYS A 160 -5.08 -6.71 6.90
CA LYS A 160 -5.80 -7.01 8.13
C LYS A 160 -6.02 -8.51 8.28
N GLU A 161 -5.95 -9.00 9.52
CA GLU A 161 -6.46 -10.30 9.90
C GLU A 161 -7.97 -10.34 9.59
N ALA A 162 -8.41 -11.42 8.92
CA ALA A 162 -9.78 -11.58 8.43
C ALA A 162 -10.76 -11.99 9.52
#